data_AF-A0A928UGE5-F1
#
_entry.id   AF-A0A928UGE5-F1
#
_cell.length_a   1.000
_cell.length_b   1.000
_cell.length_c   1.000
_cell.angle_alpha   90.00
_cell.angle_beta   90.00
_cell.angle_gamma   90.00
#
_symmetry.space_group_name_H-M   'P 1'
#
loop_
_entity.id
_entity.type
_entity.pdbx_description
1 polymer ?
#
loop_
_entity_poly.entity_id
_entity_poly.type
_entity_poly.pdbx_seq_one_letter_code
_entity_poly.pdbx_strand_id
1 'polypeptide(L)'
;MKKSAFTLSELIVALGIVAVISAIIAPMLDNIIPDKNKLKVIQNYNTINEINQKLLGDNGLYPIKQVFDSNGRFVIDESVSGLANTDKPILESDTKYSGDGKYRNLVFEMLGVDSDKIDGKKATMNDGSVWEISDKAAVTWHYITIDINGEKNGKNCSYGLLTGTYPNISQCAKPDVFKFSVDKDGNVYGADPLTRAYLLNPTDMHSKKKDFKKASELRIIQSAQPGFESLEVSPFIR
;
A
#
# COMPACT_ATOMS: atom_id res chain seq x y z
N MET A 1 -33.73 21.83 -50.74
CA MET A 1 -33.76 21.55 -49.29
C MET A 1 -33.28 22.78 -48.54
N LYS A 2 -34.13 23.46 -47.78
CA LYS A 2 -33.72 24.64 -46.98
C LYS A 2 -32.94 24.14 -45.76
N LYS A 3 -31.66 24.53 -45.64
CA LYS A 3 -30.89 24.35 -44.40
C LYS A 3 -31.33 25.45 -43.43
N SER A 4 -31.98 25.07 -42.34
CA SER A 4 -32.31 26.00 -41.26
C SER A 4 -31.05 26.27 -40.45
N ALA A 5 -30.59 27.52 -40.43
CA ALA A 5 -29.52 27.95 -39.55
C ALA A 5 -30.14 28.34 -38.19
N PHE A 6 -29.57 27.83 -37.10
CA PHE A 6 -30.00 28.18 -35.75
C PHE A 6 -29.77 29.67 -35.48
N THR A 7 -30.71 30.29 -34.78
CA THR A 7 -30.56 31.69 -34.38
C THR A 7 -29.57 31.81 -33.22
N LEU A 8 -28.83 32.92 -33.16
CA LEU A 8 -27.88 33.19 -32.07
C LEU A 8 -28.58 33.17 -30.69
N SER A 9 -29.84 33.60 -30.65
CA SER A 9 -30.70 33.55 -29.45
C SER A 9 -30.99 32.13 -28.98
N GLU A 10 -31.29 31.19 -29.88
CA GLU A 10 -31.51 29.78 -29.51
C GLU A 10 -30.23 29.15 -28.94
N LEU A 11 -29.06 29.49 -29.51
CA LEU A 11 -27.78 29.01 -29.02
C LEU A 11 -27.49 29.50 -27.58
N ILE A 12 -27.75 30.78 -27.30
CA ILE A 12 -27.52 31.35 -25.96
C ILE A 12 -28.48 30.73 -24.94
N VAL A 13 -29.76 30.58 -25.29
CA VAL A 13 -30.74 29.92 -24.40
C VAL A 13 -30.36 28.46 -24.14
N ALA A 14 -29.95 27.72 -25.18
CA ALA A 14 -29.50 26.34 -25.04
C ALA A 14 -28.25 26.22 -24.14
N LEU A 15 -27.26 27.09 -24.31
CA LEU A 15 -26.06 27.11 -23.45
C LEU A 15 -26.40 27.46 -22.00
N GLY A 16 -27.34 28.38 -21.78
CA GLY A 16 -27.84 28.71 -20.44
C GLY A 16 -28.50 27.52 -19.75
N ILE A 17 -29.32 26.76 -20.48
CA ILE A 17 -29.94 25.53 -19.96
C ILE A 17 -28.87 24.49 -19.60
N VAL A 18 -27.90 24.25 -20.48
CA VAL A 18 -26.81 23.30 -20.23
C VAL A 18 -25.96 23.73 -19.02
N ALA A 19 -25.68 25.02 -18.85
CA ALA A 19 -24.91 25.53 -17.72
C ALA A 19 -25.63 25.29 -16.38
N VAL A 20 -26.95 25.56 -16.31
CA VAL A 20 -27.75 25.32 -15.10
C VAL A 20 -27.80 23.83 -14.76
N ILE A 21 -28.05 22.97 -15.76
CA ILE A 21 -28.06 21.52 -15.57
C ILE A 21 -26.69 21.03 -15.08
N SER A 22 -25.60 21.51 -15.68
CA SER A 22 -24.24 21.11 -15.30
C SER A 22 -23.90 21.53 -13.86
N ALA A 23 -24.33 22.71 -13.42
CA ALA A 23 -24.11 23.19 -12.06
C ALA A 23 -24.82 22.33 -11.00
N ILE A 24 -26.00 21.79 -11.32
CA ILE A 24 -26.75 20.90 -10.43
C ILE A 24 -26.12 19.50 -10.38
N ILE A 25 -25.66 18.98 -11.54
CA ILE A 25 -25.12 17.63 -11.64
C ILE A 25 -23.69 17.52 -11.07
N ALA A 26 -22.87 18.58 -11.17
CA ALA A 26 -21.48 18.57 -10.69
C ALA A 26 -21.31 18.05 -9.23
N PRO A 27 -22.02 18.57 -8.21
CA PRO A 27 -21.89 18.05 -6.84
C PRO A 27 -22.46 16.64 -6.66
N MET A 28 -23.38 16.18 -7.54
CA MET A 28 -23.87 14.81 -7.50
C MET A 28 -22.79 13.82 -7.98
N LEU A 29 -22.05 14.18 -9.04
CA LEU A 29 -20.96 13.34 -9.56
C LEU A 29 -19.84 13.15 -8.54
N ASP A 30 -19.49 14.19 -7.78
CA ASP A 30 -18.46 14.10 -6.72
C ASP A 30 -18.81 13.09 -5.62
N ASN A 31 -20.10 12.81 -5.40
CA ASN A 31 -20.57 11.83 -4.42
C ASN A 31 -20.73 10.42 -5.00
N ILE A 32 -20.69 10.26 -6.33
CA ILE A 32 -20.89 8.99 -7.04
C ILE A 32 -19.57 8.41 -7.56
N ILE A 33 -18.56 9.25 -7.81
CA ILE A 33 -17.26 8.75 -8.29
C ILE A 33 -16.50 8.14 -7.10
N PRO A 34 -16.11 6.86 -7.17
CA PRO A 34 -15.33 6.23 -6.11
C PRO A 34 -13.91 6.83 -6.03
N ASP A 35 -13.37 6.90 -4.82
CA ASP A 35 -11.97 7.30 -4.63
C ASP A 35 -11.04 6.23 -5.23
N LYS A 36 -10.44 6.56 -6.38
CA LYS A 36 -9.53 5.67 -7.11
C LYS A 36 -8.34 5.23 -6.25
N ASN A 37 -7.83 6.10 -5.38
CA ASN A 37 -6.68 5.78 -4.54
C ASN A 37 -7.08 4.77 -3.47
N LYS A 38 -8.24 4.97 -2.84
CA LYS A 38 -8.81 4.00 -1.90
C LYS A 38 -9.02 2.65 -2.56
N LEU A 39 -9.61 2.62 -3.76
CA LEU A 39 -9.81 1.37 -4.50
C LEU A 39 -8.50 0.62 -4.73
N LYS A 40 -7.46 1.31 -5.22
CA LYS A 40 -6.12 0.70 -5.42
C LYS A 40 -5.51 0.22 -4.11
N VAL A 41 -5.66 0.96 -3.02
CA VAL A 41 -5.18 0.55 -1.69
C VAL A 41 -5.87 -0.74 -1.22
N ILE A 42 -7.20 -0.85 -1.38
CA ILE A 42 -7.94 -2.08 -1.04
C ILE A 42 -7.53 -3.24 -1.94
N GLN A 43 -7.34 -3.01 -3.24
CA GLN A 43 -6.83 -4.04 -4.17
C GLN A 43 -5.46 -4.55 -3.73
N ASN A 44 -4.51 -3.64 -3.45
CA ASN A 44 -3.17 -4.00 -2.99
C ASN A 44 -3.21 -4.73 -1.65
N TYR A 45 -4.05 -4.30 -0.71
CA TYR A 45 -4.26 -5.00 0.55
C TYR A 45 -4.69 -6.46 0.34
N ASN A 46 -5.66 -6.69 -0.54
CA ASN A 46 -6.12 -8.03 -0.87
C ASN A 46 -5.01 -8.85 -1.54
N THR A 47 -4.28 -8.27 -2.49
CA THR A 47 -3.13 -8.93 -3.13
C THR A 47 -2.07 -9.35 -2.12
N ILE A 48 -1.71 -8.47 -1.17
CA ILE A 48 -0.73 -8.80 -0.12
C ILE A 48 -1.26 -9.96 0.75
N ASN A 49 -2.52 -9.92 1.17
CA ASN A 49 -3.12 -11.01 1.93
C ASN A 49 -3.08 -12.33 1.16
N GLU A 50 -3.50 -12.35 -0.10
CA GLU A 50 -3.51 -13.55 -0.93
C GLU A 50 -2.09 -14.14 -1.09
N ILE A 51 -1.09 -13.30 -1.31
CA ILE A 51 0.32 -13.71 -1.38
C ILE A 51 0.77 -14.30 -0.04
N ASN A 52 0.50 -13.61 1.07
CA ASN A 52 0.91 -14.09 2.39
C ASN A 52 0.29 -15.45 2.74
N GLN A 53 -1.00 -15.64 2.42
CA GLN A 53 -1.68 -16.92 2.64
C GLN A 53 -1.09 -18.03 1.76
N LYS A 54 -0.68 -17.74 0.53
CA LYS A 54 0.03 -18.70 -0.33
C LYS A 54 1.41 -19.04 0.22
N LEU A 55 2.17 -18.04 0.67
CA LEU A 55 3.51 -18.23 1.23
C LEU A 55 3.48 -19.06 2.52
N LEU A 56 2.56 -18.76 3.42
CA LEU A 56 2.40 -19.47 4.68
C LEU A 56 1.75 -20.84 4.52
N GLY A 57 0.89 -21.01 3.51
CA GLY A 57 0.28 -22.29 3.17
C GLY A 57 1.26 -23.29 2.55
N ASP A 58 2.40 -22.83 2.03
CA ASP A 58 3.43 -23.67 1.44
C ASP A 58 4.57 -23.95 2.44
N ASN A 59 4.50 -25.10 3.09
CA ASN A 59 5.54 -25.59 4.01
C ASN A 59 6.91 -25.76 3.34
N GLY A 60 6.97 -25.85 2.00
CA GLY A 60 8.22 -25.87 1.25
C GLY A 60 8.94 -24.52 1.29
N LEU A 61 8.20 -23.41 1.30
CA LEU A 61 8.73 -22.04 1.29
C LEU A 61 9.02 -21.52 2.70
N TYR A 62 8.11 -21.73 3.63
CA TYR A 62 8.24 -21.28 5.02
C TYR A 62 8.10 -22.46 5.99
N PRO A 63 9.15 -23.29 6.15
CA PRO A 63 9.08 -24.44 7.02
C PRO A 63 8.97 -24.02 8.50
N ILE A 64 8.28 -24.84 9.29
CA ILE A 64 8.22 -24.68 10.74
C ILE A 64 9.57 -25.08 11.32
N LYS A 65 10.26 -24.13 11.95
CA LYS A 65 11.52 -24.41 12.64
C LYS A 65 11.27 -25.06 13.99
N GLN A 66 11.82 -26.26 14.17
CA GLN A 66 11.79 -26.96 15.45
C GLN A 66 13.19 -26.92 16.07
N VAL A 67 13.26 -26.55 17.34
CA VAL A 67 14.49 -26.51 18.15
C VAL A 67 14.31 -27.41 19.36
N PHE A 68 15.41 -27.84 19.97
CA PHE A 68 15.36 -28.57 21.24
C PHE A 68 15.28 -27.59 22.40
N ASP A 69 14.32 -27.78 23.31
CA ASP A 69 14.30 -27.08 24.58
C ASP A 69 15.41 -27.59 25.51
N SER A 70 15.57 -26.93 26.67
CA SER A 70 16.54 -27.34 27.69
C SER A 70 16.30 -28.74 28.27
N ASN A 71 15.15 -29.36 27.98
CA ASN A 71 14.77 -30.71 28.41
C ASN A 71 14.91 -31.74 27.27
N GLY A 72 15.48 -31.35 26.12
CA GLY A 72 15.64 -32.24 24.95
C GLY A 72 14.34 -32.55 24.21
N ARG A 73 13.29 -31.75 24.38
CA ARG A 73 12.03 -31.86 23.64
C ARG A 73 12.04 -30.97 22.41
N PHE A 74 11.43 -31.44 21.33
CA PHE A 74 11.17 -30.59 20.17
C PHE A 74 10.11 -29.54 20.52
N VAL A 75 10.47 -28.27 20.37
CA VAL A 75 9.58 -27.11 20.48
C VAL A 75 9.68 -26.27 19.21
N ILE A 76 8.63 -25.54 18.88
CA ILE A 76 8.63 -24.62 17.75
C ILE A 76 9.39 -23.35 18.16
N ASP A 77 10.34 -22.92 17.33
CA ASP A 77 11.00 -21.63 17.54
C ASP A 77 10.09 -20.51 17.03
N GLU A 78 9.26 -19.97 17.94
CA GLU A 78 8.31 -18.91 17.60
C GLU A 78 9.00 -17.63 17.09
N SER A 79 10.27 -17.40 17.47
CA SER A 79 11.02 -16.20 17.09
C SER A 79 11.35 -16.12 15.60
N VAL A 80 11.32 -17.27 14.92
CA VAL A 80 11.58 -17.42 13.47
C VAL A 80 10.49 -18.27 12.81
N SER A 81 9.26 -18.17 13.32
CA SER A 81 8.08 -18.81 12.75
C SER A 81 7.42 -17.98 11.65
N GLY A 82 6.72 -18.64 10.73
CA GLY A 82 5.99 -17.98 9.64
C GLY A 82 6.89 -17.12 8.75
N LEU A 83 6.43 -15.94 8.35
CA LEU A 83 7.13 -15.03 7.44
C LEU A 83 8.44 -14.45 8.03
N ALA A 84 8.70 -14.65 9.33
CA ALA A 84 9.97 -14.29 9.96
C ALA A 84 11.08 -15.32 9.70
N ASN A 85 10.76 -16.52 9.18
CA ASN A 85 11.76 -17.54 8.88
C ASN A 85 12.62 -17.16 7.67
N THR A 86 13.91 -16.91 7.90
CA THR A 86 14.91 -16.60 6.86
C THR A 86 15.64 -17.81 6.29
N ASP A 87 15.35 -19.02 6.80
CA ASP A 87 15.95 -20.26 6.32
C ASP A 87 15.56 -20.51 4.85
N LYS A 88 16.43 -21.22 4.13
CA LYS A 88 16.21 -21.56 2.72
C LYS A 88 15.00 -22.51 2.57
N PRO A 89 14.16 -22.34 1.53
CA PRO A 89 13.09 -23.28 1.22
C PRO A 89 13.61 -24.70 1.01
N ILE A 90 12.79 -25.70 1.32
CA ILE A 90 13.17 -27.12 1.34
C ILE A 90 13.55 -27.63 -0.07
N LEU A 91 12.82 -27.18 -1.09
CA LEU A 91 12.96 -27.66 -2.46
C LEU A 91 13.62 -26.64 -3.40
N GLU A 92 14.01 -25.48 -2.87
CA GLU A 92 14.58 -24.42 -3.68
C GLU A 92 16.10 -24.37 -3.48
N SER A 93 16.83 -24.37 -4.57
CA SER A 93 18.30 -24.34 -4.54
C SER A 93 18.85 -22.91 -4.66
N ASP A 94 18.02 -21.97 -5.10
CA ASP A 94 18.40 -20.57 -5.24
C ASP A 94 18.56 -19.91 -3.86
N THR A 95 19.71 -19.27 -3.66
CA THR A 95 20.04 -18.57 -2.41
C THR A 95 19.27 -17.26 -2.26
N LYS A 96 18.67 -16.73 -3.34
CA LYS A 96 17.88 -15.50 -3.28
C LYS A 96 16.63 -15.64 -2.42
N TYR A 97 16.11 -16.85 -2.22
CA TYR A 97 14.95 -17.08 -1.35
C TYR A 97 15.36 -17.42 0.08
N SER A 98 16.51 -16.93 0.55
CA SER A 98 16.99 -17.08 1.93
C SER A 98 17.49 -15.74 2.49
N GLY A 99 17.67 -15.66 3.80
CA GLY A 99 18.11 -14.45 4.48
C GLY A 99 17.05 -13.34 4.48
N ASP A 100 17.51 -12.11 4.70
CA ASP A 100 16.66 -10.93 4.93
C ASP A 100 15.79 -10.55 3.72
N GLY A 101 16.25 -10.91 2.52
CA GLY A 101 15.54 -10.64 1.27
C GLY A 101 14.51 -11.70 0.89
N LYS A 102 14.38 -12.79 1.66
CA LYS A 102 13.52 -13.93 1.31
C LYS A 102 12.08 -13.52 1.05
N TYR A 103 11.46 -12.80 1.99
CA TYR A 103 10.07 -12.37 1.88
C TYR A 103 9.84 -11.53 0.62
N ARG A 104 10.66 -10.48 0.42
CA ARG A 104 10.57 -9.64 -0.78
C ARG A 104 10.69 -10.47 -2.06
N ASN A 105 11.72 -11.31 -2.15
CA ASN A 105 12.02 -12.04 -3.36
C ASN A 105 10.88 -13.02 -3.70
N LEU A 106 10.30 -13.69 -2.70
CA LEU A 106 9.13 -14.55 -2.89
C LEU A 106 7.86 -13.75 -3.25
N VAL A 107 7.66 -12.57 -2.66
CA VAL A 107 6.52 -11.70 -3.03
C VAL A 107 6.64 -11.23 -4.47
N PHE A 108 7.82 -10.77 -4.91
CA PHE A 108 8.04 -10.34 -6.29
C PHE A 108 7.87 -11.49 -7.30
N GLU A 109 8.31 -12.70 -6.94
CA GLU A 109 8.04 -13.92 -7.71
C GLU A 109 6.53 -14.18 -7.84
N MET A 110 5.80 -14.13 -6.72
CA MET A 110 4.35 -14.38 -6.72
C MET A 110 3.54 -13.29 -7.43
N LEU A 111 4.07 -12.06 -7.49
CA LEU A 111 3.51 -10.97 -8.29
C LEU A 111 3.81 -11.13 -9.78
N GLY A 112 4.68 -12.07 -10.17
CA GLY A 112 5.08 -12.30 -11.56
C GLY A 112 5.84 -11.11 -12.14
N VAL A 113 6.66 -10.44 -11.33
CA VAL A 113 7.47 -9.31 -11.79
C VAL A 113 8.69 -9.83 -12.53
N ASP A 114 8.87 -9.38 -13.77
CA ASP A 114 10.06 -9.69 -14.55
C ASP A 114 11.33 -9.15 -13.86
N SER A 115 12.41 -9.91 -13.87
CA SER A 115 13.64 -9.56 -13.13
C SER A 115 14.27 -8.23 -13.55
N ASP A 116 14.05 -7.78 -14.79
CA ASP A 116 14.51 -6.49 -15.31
C ASP A 116 13.71 -5.28 -14.76
N LYS A 117 12.53 -5.54 -14.18
CA LYS A 117 11.70 -4.53 -13.50
C LYS A 117 11.96 -4.44 -12.00
N ILE A 118 12.90 -5.23 -11.49
CA ILE A 118 13.32 -5.24 -10.09
C ILE A 118 14.62 -4.44 -9.95
N ASP A 119 14.60 -3.41 -9.12
CA ASP A 119 15.77 -2.62 -8.75
C ASP A 119 15.97 -2.67 -7.23
N GLY A 120 16.83 -3.60 -6.79
CA GLY A 120 17.10 -3.86 -5.39
C GLY A 120 15.84 -4.24 -4.59
N LYS A 121 15.34 -3.29 -3.78
CA LYS A 121 14.15 -3.47 -2.94
C LYS A 121 12.84 -3.10 -3.64
N LYS A 122 12.92 -2.58 -4.86
CA LYS A 122 11.80 -2.04 -5.63
C LYS A 122 11.46 -2.92 -6.81
N ALA A 123 10.18 -2.94 -7.18
CA ALA A 123 9.64 -3.60 -8.35
C ALA A 123 8.63 -2.69 -9.05
N THR A 124 8.78 -2.52 -10.36
CA THR A 124 7.78 -1.82 -11.19
C THR A 124 6.78 -2.82 -11.74
N MET A 125 5.51 -2.63 -11.41
CA MET A 125 4.41 -3.49 -11.83
C MET A 125 3.92 -3.16 -13.23
N ASN A 126 3.19 -4.09 -13.85
CA ASN A 126 2.64 -3.92 -15.20
C ASN A 126 1.59 -2.79 -15.28
N ASP A 127 0.94 -2.45 -14.17
CA ASP A 127 -0.01 -1.32 -14.08
C ASP A 127 0.69 0.03 -13.86
N GLY A 128 2.03 0.05 -13.81
CA GLY A 128 2.86 1.22 -13.58
C GLY A 128 3.07 1.57 -12.11
N SER A 129 2.45 0.86 -11.16
CA SER A 129 2.72 1.05 -9.73
C SER A 129 4.13 0.55 -9.36
N VAL A 130 4.72 1.13 -8.32
CA VAL A 130 6.04 0.74 -7.82
C VAL A 130 5.89 0.23 -6.39
N TRP A 131 6.35 -0.99 -6.16
CA TRP A 131 6.34 -1.63 -4.85
C TRP A 131 7.75 -1.67 -4.29
N GLU A 132 7.92 -1.23 -3.07
CA GLU A 132 9.17 -1.29 -2.32
C GLU A 132 8.94 -2.12 -1.05
N ILE A 133 9.73 -3.18 -0.87
CA ILE A 133 9.64 -4.05 0.30
C ILE A 133 10.94 -3.95 1.08
N SER A 134 10.84 -3.60 2.37
CA SER A 134 12.02 -3.43 3.22
C SER A 134 12.63 -4.77 3.60
N ASP A 135 13.91 -4.99 3.28
CA ASP A 135 14.66 -6.06 3.94
C ASP A 135 15.01 -5.59 5.35
N LYS A 136 14.45 -6.26 6.36
CA LYS A 136 15.04 -6.27 7.69
C LYS A 136 15.25 -7.72 8.08
N ALA A 137 16.43 -8.02 8.61
CA ALA A 137 16.75 -9.33 9.16
C ALA A 137 15.82 -9.67 10.33
N ALA A 138 15.27 -10.88 10.34
CA ALA A 138 14.60 -11.47 11.50
C ALA A 138 13.57 -10.55 12.19
N VAL A 139 12.76 -9.85 11.41
CA VAL A 139 11.71 -8.97 11.94
C VAL A 139 10.40 -9.72 12.05
N THR A 140 9.69 -9.45 13.15
CA THR A 140 8.26 -9.75 13.30
C THR A 140 7.39 -9.01 12.30
N TRP A 141 7.93 -8.04 11.55
CA TRP A 141 7.21 -7.14 10.65
C TRP A 141 7.96 -6.84 9.35
N HIS A 142 7.32 -7.10 8.22
CA HIS A 142 7.75 -6.64 6.89
C HIS A 142 7.01 -5.37 6.51
N TYR A 143 7.70 -4.38 5.95
CA TYR A 143 7.08 -3.14 5.47
C TYR A 143 7.03 -3.11 3.94
N ILE A 144 5.86 -2.77 3.41
CA ILE A 144 5.61 -2.63 1.98
C ILE A 144 5.17 -1.19 1.73
N THR A 145 5.88 -0.49 0.87
CA THR A 145 5.50 0.83 0.38
C THR A 145 5.06 0.68 -1.07
N ILE A 146 3.89 1.19 -1.41
CA ILE A 146 3.34 1.14 -2.76
C ILE A 146 3.06 2.55 -3.24
N ASP A 147 3.75 2.92 -4.31
CA ASP A 147 3.43 4.09 -5.12
C ASP A 147 2.46 3.67 -6.23
N ILE A 148 1.22 4.13 -6.15
CA ILE A 148 0.14 3.75 -7.07
C ILE A 148 0.16 4.52 -8.40
N ASN A 149 1.01 5.54 -8.51
CA ASN A 149 1.15 6.42 -9.66
C ASN A 149 2.47 6.17 -10.41
N GLY A 150 3.46 5.59 -9.73
CA GLY A 150 4.75 5.23 -10.27
C GLY A 150 5.71 6.41 -10.35
N GLU A 151 7.01 6.12 -10.44
CA GLU A 151 8.09 7.11 -10.28
C GLU A 151 8.11 8.24 -11.34
N LYS A 152 7.36 8.08 -12.44
CA LYS A 152 7.35 9.03 -13.57
C LYS A 152 6.24 10.07 -13.52
N ASN A 153 5.26 9.94 -12.62
CA ASN A 153 4.00 10.70 -12.68
C ASN A 153 3.87 11.85 -11.67
N GLY A 154 4.99 12.50 -11.35
CA GLY A 154 5.03 13.72 -10.54
C GLY A 154 5.80 13.54 -9.23
N LYS A 155 5.66 14.50 -8.32
CA LYS A 155 6.31 14.42 -7.00
C LYS A 155 5.50 13.49 -6.10
N ASN A 156 5.98 12.27 -5.94
CA ASN A 156 5.43 11.28 -5.02
C ASN A 156 5.33 11.85 -3.61
N CYS A 157 4.21 11.58 -2.96
CA CYS A 157 3.95 12.03 -1.61
C CYS A 157 3.06 11.03 -0.85
N SER A 158 3.36 10.88 0.41
CA SER A 158 2.55 10.10 1.35
C SER A 158 1.75 11.02 2.27
N TYR A 159 0.65 10.53 2.80
CA TYR A 159 -0.09 11.27 3.82
C TYR A 159 0.63 11.21 5.18
N GLY A 160 1.04 12.38 5.70
CA GLY A 160 1.37 12.55 7.12
C GLY A 160 2.67 11.90 7.60
N LEU A 161 3.67 11.71 6.73
CA LEU A 161 4.99 11.25 7.18
C LEU A 161 5.65 12.28 8.12
N LEU A 162 6.19 11.76 9.23
CA LEU A 162 7.16 12.44 10.07
C LEU A 162 8.51 12.47 9.32
N THR A 163 8.68 13.40 8.39
CA THR A 163 9.97 13.62 7.73
C THR A 163 10.85 14.48 8.64
N GLY A 164 11.60 13.86 9.55
CA GLY A 164 12.52 14.59 10.43
C GLY A 164 11.82 15.58 11.37
N THR A 165 12.63 16.28 12.17
CA THR A 165 12.26 17.10 13.34
C THR A 165 10.83 17.66 13.33
N TYR A 166 10.05 17.25 14.33
CA TYR A 166 8.78 17.86 14.72
C TYR A 166 8.88 19.40 14.57
N PRO A 167 7.94 20.11 13.90
CA PRO A 167 6.56 19.74 13.61
C PRO A 167 6.16 19.80 12.10
N ASN A 168 7.10 19.80 11.15
CA ASN A 168 6.79 20.09 9.75
C ASN A 168 6.25 18.88 8.97
N ILE A 169 5.01 18.52 9.27
CA ILE A 169 4.26 17.45 8.60
C ILE A 169 3.63 18.03 7.33
N SER A 170 4.17 17.73 6.16
CA SER A 170 3.51 18.10 4.90
C SER A 170 2.22 17.27 4.72
N GLN A 171 1.06 17.93 4.76
CA GLN A 171 -0.20 17.31 4.38
C GLN A 171 -0.20 17.18 2.86
N CYS A 172 0.13 15.99 2.34
CA CYS A 172 -0.07 15.79 0.91
C CYS A 172 -1.57 15.79 0.60
N ALA A 173 -2.01 16.76 -0.20
CA ALA A 173 -3.41 16.88 -0.61
C ALA A 173 -3.85 15.73 -1.54
N LYS A 174 -2.90 15.13 -2.26
CA LYS A 174 -3.11 14.02 -3.21
C LYS A 174 -2.05 12.93 -2.99
N PRO A 175 -2.12 12.20 -1.87
CA PRO A 175 -1.17 11.14 -1.58
C PRO A 175 -1.30 10.00 -2.59
N ASP A 176 -0.17 9.54 -3.10
CA ASP A 176 -0.01 8.45 -4.05
C ASP A 176 0.94 7.35 -3.52
N VAL A 177 1.59 7.58 -2.39
CA VAL A 177 2.39 6.58 -1.69
C VAL A 177 1.68 6.10 -0.44
N PHE A 178 1.46 4.78 -0.36
CA PHE A 178 0.74 4.10 0.72
C PHE A 178 1.62 3.02 1.34
N LYS A 179 1.49 2.80 2.66
CA LYS A 179 2.35 1.90 3.42
C LYS A 179 1.55 0.82 4.13
N PHE A 180 2.04 -0.41 4.06
CA PHE A 180 1.52 -1.57 4.75
C PHE A 180 2.60 -2.18 5.63
N SER A 181 2.17 -2.81 6.72
CA SER A 181 3.00 -3.66 7.56
C SER A 181 2.39 -5.05 7.61
N VAL A 182 3.23 -6.07 7.46
CA VAL A 182 2.85 -7.48 7.48
C VAL A 182 3.54 -8.14 8.66
N ASP A 183 2.79 -8.80 9.54
CA ASP A 183 3.40 -9.51 10.65
C ASP A 183 3.93 -10.90 10.24
N LYS A 184 4.61 -11.58 11.17
CA LYS A 184 5.13 -12.95 10.95
C LYS A 184 4.04 -13.98 10.62
N ASP A 185 2.79 -13.73 11.02
CA ASP A 185 1.65 -14.62 10.81
C ASP A 185 0.88 -14.26 9.52
N GLY A 186 1.38 -13.29 8.74
CA GLY A 186 0.84 -12.87 7.46
C GLY A 186 -0.29 -11.85 7.54
N ASN A 187 -0.63 -11.37 8.74
CA ASN A 187 -1.66 -10.34 8.90
C ASN A 187 -1.16 -9.00 8.37
N VAL A 188 -2.01 -8.32 7.63
CA VAL A 188 -1.68 -7.05 6.96
C VAL A 188 -2.38 -5.89 7.66
N TYR A 189 -1.64 -4.81 7.89
CA TYR A 189 -2.12 -3.58 8.52
C TYR A 189 -1.69 -2.37 7.71
N GLY A 190 -2.47 -1.29 7.78
CA GLY A 190 -2.01 0.02 7.29
C GLY A 190 -0.88 0.56 8.17
N ALA A 191 0.24 0.95 7.58
CA ALA A 191 1.39 1.49 8.30
C ALA A 191 1.43 3.04 8.32
N ASP A 192 0.61 3.70 7.49
CA ASP A 192 0.38 5.14 7.55
C ASP A 192 -1.10 5.46 7.91
N PRO A 193 -1.39 6.68 8.41
CA PRO A 193 -2.72 7.02 8.89
C PRO A 193 -3.82 6.96 7.82
N LEU A 194 -3.51 7.26 6.56
CA LEU A 194 -4.51 7.26 5.50
C LEU A 194 -4.80 5.84 5.02
N THR A 195 -3.78 5.00 4.86
CA THR A 195 -3.97 3.57 4.59
C THR A 195 -4.82 2.93 5.68
N ARG A 196 -4.52 3.21 6.96
CA ARG A 196 -5.37 2.73 8.08
C ARG A 196 -6.81 3.21 7.96
N ALA A 197 -7.03 4.48 7.67
CA ALA A 197 -8.38 5.03 7.52
C ALA A 197 -9.15 4.35 6.37
N TYR A 198 -8.51 4.11 5.23
CA TYR A 198 -9.10 3.38 4.10
C TYR A 198 -9.50 1.94 4.48
N LEU A 199 -8.66 1.23 5.24
CA LEU A 199 -8.91 -0.14 5.65
C LEU A 199 -9.98 -0.28 6.75
N LEU A 200 -10.28 0.78 7.51
CA LEU A 200 -11.36 0.75 8.51
C LEU A 200 -12.76 0.72 7.87
N ASN A 201 -12.90 1.29 6.68
CA ASN A 201 -14.18 1.33 5.95
C ASN A 201 -13.97 0.92 4.49
N PRO A 202 -13.62 -0.34 4.20
CA PRO A 202 -13.19 -0.76 2.87
C PRO A 202 -14.31 -0.74 1.82
N THR A 203 -15.58 -0.75 2.25
CA THR A 203 -16.75 -0.77 1.37
C THR A 203 -17.29 0.62 1.01
N ASP A 204 -16.99 1.65 1.81
CA ASP A 204 -17.43 3.03 1.53
C ASP A 204 -16.43 3.73 0.61
N MET A 205 -16.65 3.69 -0.70
CA MET A 205 -15.72 4.26 -1.68
C MET A 205 -15.91 5.76 -1.93
N HIS A 206 -16.96 6.38 -1.37
CA HIS A 206 -17.33 7.78 -1.61
C HIS A 206 -16.98 8.69 -0.42
N SER A 207 -16.31 8.15 0.59
CA SER A 207 -16.07 8.81 1.87
C SER A 207 -14.75 9.57 1.97
N LYS A 208 -14.13 10.02 0.88
CA LYS A 208 -12.79 10.62 0.90
C LYS A 208 -12.60 11.67 2.00
N LYS A 209 -13.55 12.60 2.18
CA LYS A 209 -13.49 13.61 3.26
C LYS A 209 -13.50 12.98 4.65
N LYS A 210 -14.32 11.94 4.87
CA LYS A 210 -14.37 11.20 6.14
C LYS A 210 -13.08 10.41 6.37
N ASP A 211 -12.52 9.80 5.33
CA ASP A 211 -11.28 9.03 5.41
C ASP A 211 -10.09 9.94 5.76
N PHE A 212 -9.98 11.12 5.13
CA PHE A 212 -8.96 12.12 5.49
C PHE A 212 -9.14 12.67 6.90
N LYS A 213 -10.39 12.91 7.33
CA LYS A 213 -10.67 13.27 8.73
C LYS A 213 -10.22 12.16 9.68
N LYS A 214 -10.56 10.91 9.38
CA LYS A 214 -10.18 9.76 10.21
C LYS A 214 -8.67 9.56 10.26
N ALA A 215 -7.99 9.72 9.13
CA ALA A 215 -6.53 9.68 9.06
C ALA A 215 -5.89 10.76 9.94
N SER A 216 -6.48 11.96 9.96
CA SER A 216 -6.00 13.04 10.84
C SER A 216 -6.20 12.74 12.34
N GLU A 217 -7.27 12.03 12.71
CA GLU A 217 -7.51 11.56 14.09
C GLU A 217 -6.51 10.47 14.49
N LEU A 218 -6.30 9.47 13.61
CA LEU A 218 -5.36 8.37 13.83
C LEU A 218 -3.92 8.86 13.98
N ARG A 219 -3.57 9.96 13.31
CA ARG A 219 -2.27 10.63 13.46
C ARG A 219 -2.00 11.09 14.89
N ILE A 220 -3.00 11.68 15.56
CA ILE A 220 -2.86 12.21 16.93
C ILE A 220 -2.57 11.08 17.92
N ILE A 221 -3.19 9.92 17.72
CA ILE A 221 -2.99 8.74 18.55
C ILE A 221 -1.57 8.17 18.37
N GLN A 222 -1.06 8.15 17.12
CA GLN A 222 0.27 7.62 16.84
C GLN A 222 1.40 8.49 17.41
N SER A 223 1.23 9.82 17.47
CA SER A 223 2.16 10.73 18.16
C SER A 223 2.10 10.66 19.69
N ALA A 224 1.07 10.00 20.26
CA ALA A 224 0.86 9.90 21.71
C ALA A 224 1.34 8.57 22.30
N GLN A 225 1.82 7.62 21.46
CA GLN A 225 2.36 6.34 21.91
C GLN A 225 3.90 6.32 21.77
N PRO A 226 4.67 6.32 22.88
CA PRO A 226 6.12 6.16 22.82
C PRO A 226 6.45 4.75 22.29
N GLY A 227 7.16 4.67 21.17
CA GLY A 227 7.59 3.41 20.55
C GLY A 227 7.20 3.21 19.08
N PHE A 228 6.38 4.08 18.48
CA PHE A 228 6.16 4.10 17.02
C PHE A 228 7.18 5.00 16.27
N GLU A 229 8.11 5.60 17.00
CA GLU A 229 9.23 6.39 16.50
C GLU A 229 10.34 5.47 15.97
N SER A 230 10.18 4.94 14.75
CA SER A 230 11.30 4.61 13.84
C SER A 230 10.77 4.07 12.50
N LEU A 231 9.81 4.76 11.90
CA LEU A 231 9.70 4.76 10.44
C LEU A 231 10.68 5.81 9.90
N GLU A 232 11.98 5.57 10.11
CA GLU A 232 13.02 6.37 9.47
C GLU A 232 12.87 6.22 7.95
N VAL A 233 12.55 7.35 7.35
CA VAL A 233 12.62 7.62 5.93
C VAL A 233 14.04 7.30 5.48
N SER A 234 14.21 6.29 4.64
CA SER A 234 15.45 6.08 3.88
C SER A 234 15.76 7.38 3.12
N PRO A 235 16.97 7.97 3.27
CA PRO A 235 17.30 9.24 2.66
C PRO A 235 17.65 9.02 1.18
N PHE A 236 16.64 8.92 0.31
CA PHE A 236 16.83 9.10 -1.13
C PHE A 236 16.38 10.51 -1.53
N ILE A 237 17.25 11.48 -1.25
CA ILE A 237 17.39 12.71 -2.03
C ILE A 237 18.89 12.94 -2.23
N ARG A 238 19.38 12.60 -3.42
CA ARG A 238 20.32 13.43 -4.19
C ARG A 238 19.97 13.29 -5.66
#